data_AF-A0A843BML3-F1
#
_entry.id   AF-A0A843BML3-F1
#
_cell.length_a   1.000
_cell.length_b   1.000
_cell.length_c   1.000
_cell.angle_alpha   90.00
_cell.angle_beta   90.00
_cell.angle_gamma   90.00
#
_symmetry.space_group_name_H-M   'P 1'
#
loop_
_entity.id
_entity.type
_entity.pdbx_description
1 polymer ?
#
loop_
_entity_poly.entity_id
_entity_poly.type
_entity_poly.pdbx_seq_one_letter_code
_entity_poly.pdbx_strand_id
1 'polypeptide(L)' 'MPIITAPSDYTVALPQNQTSISLNSTDYGTATATDIFAVTITDNAPLSFSLGNFTITWTATDTSGNAATANQTVTVTP' A
#
# COMPACT_ATOMS: atom_id res chain seq x y z
N MET A 1 15.58 8.26 -11.49
CA MET A 1 15.41 7.30 -10.39
C MET A 1 14.21 7.77 -9.62
N PRO A 2 13.17 6.93 -9.50
CA PRO A 2 11.91 7.38 -8.96
C PRO A 2 12.04 7.84 -7.53
N ILE A 3 11.29 8.88 -7.18
CA ILE A 3 11.05 9.27 -5.80
C ILE A 3 9.61 8.90 -5.49
N ILE A 4 9.41 7.95 -4.58
CA ILE A 4 8.10 7.45 -4.18
C ILE A 4 7.76 7.87 -2.75
N THR A 5 6.52 8.27 -2.53
CA THR A 5 5.95 8.58 -1.21
C THR A 5 4.74 7.68 -0.99
N ALA A 6 4.81 6.83 0.04
CA ALA A 6 3.68 6.02 0.47
C ALA A 6 2.57 6.89 1.10
N PRO A 7 1.30 6.49 1.04
CA PRO A 7 0.23 7.13 1.80
C PRO A 7 0.46 6.94 3.31
N SER A 8 -0.27 7.71 4.12
CA SER A 8 -0.23 7.55 5.57
C SER A 8 -0.70 6.17 6.01
N ASP A 9 -0.24 5.71 7.16
CA ASP A 9 -0.74 4.47 7.78
C ASP A 9 -2.27 4.50 7.94
N TYR A 10 -2.89 3.33 7.82
CA TYR A 10 -4.33 3.16 7.83
C TYR A 10 -4.77 2.18 8.92
N THR A 11 -5.82 2.52 9.67
CA THR A 11 -6.36 1.69 10.74
C THR A 11 -7.85 1.47 10.54
N VAL A 12 -8.29 0.22 10.65
CA VAL A 12 -9.71 -0.16 10.56
C VAL A 12 -10.06 -1.21 11.60
N ALA A 13 -11.29 -1.17 12.10
CA ALA A 13 -11.82 -2.20 13.00
C ALA A 13 -12.39 -3.36 12.19
N LEU A 14 -12.13 -4.59 12.64
CA LEU A 14 -12.73 -5.78 12.07
C LEU A 14 -14.21 -5.84 12.42
N PRO A 15 -15.13 -6.01 11.45
CA PRO A 15 -16.55 -6.11 11.77
C PRO A 15 -16.84 -7.30 12.68
N GLN A 16 -17.83 -7.15 13.57
CA GLN A 16 -18.25 -8.23 14.47
C GLN A 16 -18.62 -9.49 13.68
N ASN A 17 -18.23 -10.65 14.21
CA ASN A 17 -18.43 -11.97 13.58
C ASN A 17 -17.74 -12.17 12.23
N GLN A 18 -16.73 -11.36 11.89
CA GLN A 18 -15.82 -11.62 10.76
C GLN A 18 -14.43 -12.03 11.25
N THR A 19 -13.67 -12.72 10.39
CA THR A 19 -12.28 -13.12 10.64
C THR A 19 -11.29 -12.35 9.75
N SER A 20 -11.79 -11.70 8.70
CA SER A 20 -11.04 -10.80 7.82
C SER A 20 -11.94 -9.74 7.19
N ILE A 21 -11.33 -8.68 6.67
CA ILE A 21 -11.97 -7.61 5.89
C ILE A 21 -11.28 -7.49 4.53
N SER A 22 -12.07 -7.25 3.48
CA SER A 22 -11.53 -6.94 2.15
C SER A 22 -11.29 -5.43 2.05
N LEU A 23 -10.04 -5.03 1.86
CA LEU A 23 -9.65 -3.65 1.64
C LEU A 23 -8.98 -3.51 0.27
N ASN A 24 -9.05 -2.32 -0.29
CA ASN A 24 -8.39 -1.96 -1.53
C ASN A 24 -7.72 -0.57 -1.40
N SER A 25 -7.01 -0.14 -2.44
CA SER A 25 -6.27 1.12 -2.42
C SER A 25 -7.14 2.38 -2.31
N THR A 26 -8.45 2.29 -2.48
CA THR A 26 -9.37 3.40 -2.14
C THR A 26 -9.63 3.50 -0.63
N ASP A 27 -9.40 2.43 0.14
CA ASP A 27 -9.54 2.40 1.60
C ASP A 27 -8.27 2.91 2.28
N TYR A 28 -7.13 2.27 2.01
CA TYR A 28 -5.84 2.63 2.62
C TYR A 28 -5.06 3.69 1.82
N GLY A 29 -5.56 4.14 0.68
CA GLY A 29 -4.93 5.16 -0.15
C GLY A 29 -3.93 4.61 -1.18
N THR A 30 -3.40 5.52 -1.98
CA THR A 30 -2.45 5.21 -3.07
C THR A 30 -1.14 5.98 -2.89
N ALA A 31 -0.01 5.34 -3.25
CA ALA A 31 1.27 6.03 -3.29
C ALA A 31 1.36 7.01 -4.46
N THR A 32 2.26 7.99 -4.32
CA THR A 32 2.63 8.92 -5.39
C THR A 32 4.11 8.76 -5.72
N ALA A 33 4.47 8.97 -6.99
CA ALA A 33 5.86 8.91 -7.42
C ALA A 33 6.17 10.01 -8.45
N THR A 34 7.40 10.51 -8.41
CA THR A 34 7.92 11.52 -9.37
C THR A 34 9.25 11.03 -9.93
N ASP A 35 9.42 11.14 -11.25
CA ASP A 35 10.69 10.95 -11.95
C ASP A 35 10.71 11.83 -13.23
N ILE A 36 11.86 11.93 -13.89
CA ILE A 36 12.03 12.56 -15.20
C ILE A 36 11.36 11.77 -16.33
N PHE A 37 11.05 10.50 -16.10
CA PHE A 37 10.32 9.61 -17.00
C PHE A 37 8.98 9.18 -16.39
N ALA A 38 8.12 8.57 -17.21
CA ALA A 38 6.89 7.97 -16.71
C ALA A 38 7.20 6.83 -15.72
N VAL A 39 6.40 6.76 -14.66
CA VAL A 39 6.54 5.77 -13.58
C VAL A 39 5.29 4.93 -13.46
N THR A 40 5.46 3.63 -13.25
CA THR A 40 4.39 2.71 -12.86
C THR A 40 4.49 2.45 -11.38
N ILE A 41 3.36 2.52 -10.66
CA ILE A 41 3.28 2.23 -9.23
C ILE A 41 2.53 0.93 -9.03
N THR A 42 3.08 0.03 -8.21
CA THR A 42 2.44 -1.22 -7.78
C THR A 42 2.60 -1.40 -6.27
N ASP A 43 1.69 -2.16 -5.65
CA ASP A 43 1.78 -2.59 -4.26
C ASP A 43 1.68 -4.12 -4.13
N ASN A 44 2.05 -4.64 -2.96
CA ASN A 44 1.94 -6.05 -2.62
C ASN A 44 0.82 -6.32 -1.59
N ALA A 45 -0.21 -5.48 -1.54
CA ALA A 45 -1.26 -5.60 -0.55
C ALA A 45 -2.01 -6.95 -0.69
N PRO A 46 -2.36 -7.60 0.43
CA PRO A 46 -3.20 -8.78 0.39
C PRO A 46 -4.64 -8.43 -0.02
N LEU A 47 -5.37 -9.39 -0.60
CA LEU A 47 -6.78 -9.20 -0.97
C LEU A 47 -7.73 -9.19 0.25
N SER A 48 -7.27 -9.74 1.38
CA SER A 48 -8.02 -9.76 2.64
C SER A 48 -7.08 -9.61 3.83
N PHE A 49 -7.54 -8.89 4.85
CA PHE A 49 -6.78 -8.53 6.03
C PHE A 49 -7.46 -9.13 7.27
N SER A 50 -6.80 -10.05 7.96
CA SER A 50 -7.22 -10.52 9.29
C SER A 50 -6.78 -9.55 10.38
N LEU A 51 -7.08 -9.83 11.65
CA LEU A 51 -6.52 -9.05 12.77
C LEU A 51 -4.99 -9.00 12.71
N GLY A 52 -4.42 -7.81 12.91
CA GLY A 52 -2.97 -7.60 12.95
C GLY A 52 -2.49 -6.40 12.14
N ASN A 53 -1.16 -6.32 11.97
CA ASN A 53 -0.49 -5.29 11.20
C ASN A 53 0.04 -5.88 9.88
N PHE A 54 -0.19 -5.17 8.79
CA PHE A 54 0.22 -5.54 7.43
C PHE A 54 1.08 -4.43 6.86
N THR A 55 2.31 -4.76 6.46
CA THR A 55 3.18 -3.82 5.77
C THR A 55 2.95 -3.94 4.28
N ILE A 56 2.40 -2.89 3.67
CA ILE A 56 2.27 -2.74 2.23
C ILE A 56 3.53 -2.05 1.71
N THR A 57 4.22 -2.69 0.78
CA THR A 57 5.38 -2.14 0.07
C THR A 57 4.94 -1.66 -1.30
N TRP A 58 5.01 -0.35 -1.48
CA TRP A 58 4.81 0.32 -2.75
C TRP A 58 6.12 0.33 -3.53
N THR A 59 6.04 0.03 -4.83
CA THR A 59 7.18 0.04 -5.76
C THR A 59 6.85 0.95 -6.94
N ALA A 60 7.72 1.93 -7.18
CA ALA A 60 7.68 2.77 -8.38
C ALA A 60 8.80 2.35 -9.32
N THR A 61 8.47 2.05 -10.57
CA THR A 61 9.43 1.66 -11.62
C THR A 61 9.34 2.62 -12.80
N ASP A 62 10.46 3.23 -13.20
CA ASP A 62 10.52 4.07 -14.40
C ASP A 62 10.70 3.25 -15.69
N THR A 63 10.55 3.90 -16.85
CA THR A 63 10.72 3.26 -18.16
C THR A 63 12.15 2.76 -18.45
N SER A 64 13.13 3.22 -17.68
CA SER A 64 14.53 2.82 -17.79
C SER A 64 14.86 1.62 -16.89
N GLY A 65 13.90 1.14 -16.09
CA GLY A 65 14.05 0.02 -15.18
C GLY A 65 14.59 0.38 -13.79
N ASN A 66 14.70 1.67 -13.45
CA ASN A 66 15.04 2.07 -12.09
C ASN A 66 13.81 1.91 -11.19
N ALA A 67 14.03 1.38 -9.97
CA ALA A 67 12.96 1.17 -9.01
C ALA A 67 13.25 1.86 -7.67
N ALA A 68 12.20 2.35 -7.02
CA ALA A 68 12.23 2.85 -5.64
C ALA A 68 11.03 2.31 -4.86
N THR A 69 11.17 2.17 -3.54
CA THR A 69 10.14 1.61 -2.68
C THR A 69 9.81 2.52 -1.49
N ALA A 70 8.56 2.43 -1.02
CA ALA A 70 8.09 3.05 0.21
C ALA A 70 7.10 2.11 0.92
N ASN A 71 7.08 2.14 2.25
CA ASN A 71 6.24 1.27 3.05
C ASN A 71 5.09 2.04 3.70
N GLN A 72 3.95 1.37 3.83
CA GLN A 72 2.77 1.80 4.57
C GLN A 72 2.37 0.67 5.52
N THR A 73 1.85 1.02 6.71
CA THR A 73 1.25 0.05 7.62
C THR A 73 -0.27 0.13 7.56
N VAL A 74 -0.91 -1.02 7.38
CA VAL A 74 -2.35 -1.22 7.57
C VAL A 74 -2.58 -2.03 8.83
N THR A 75 -3.33 -1.47 9.79
CA THR A 75 -3.65 -2.12 11.06
C THR A 75 -5.13 -2.47 11.11
N VAL A 76 -5.41 -3.76 11.35
CA VAL A 76 -6.76 -4.25 11.62
C VAL A 76 -6.88 -4.54 13.11
N THR A 77 -7.71 -3.74 13.79
CA THR A 77 -8.00 -3.90 15.22
C THR A 77 -9.27 -4.72 15.43
N PRO A 78 -9.48 -5.28 16.62
CA PRO A 78 -10.77 -5.85 17.02
C PRO A 78 -11.92 -4.84 16.94
#